data_AF-X1QQR0-F1
#
_entry.id   AF-X1QQR0-F1
#
_cell.length_a   1.000
_cell.length_b   1.000
_cell.length_c   1.000
_cell.angle_alpha   90.00
_cell.angle_beta   90.00
_cell.angle_gamma   90.00
#
_symmetry.space_group_name_H-M   'P 1'
#
loop_
_entity.id
_entity.type
_entity.pdbx_description
1 polymer ?
#
loop_
_entity_poly.entity_id
_entity_poly.type
_entity_poly.pdbx_seq_one_letter_code
_entity_poly.pdbx_strand_id
1 'polypeptide(L)'
;PIDFEVTDWEGIPLNYGYIEINESDGGAFLDTLTLDNNGKATFRWLNTPDYYFRVFYANDDYSESPFLLNESYITRAEYESVKSKTHALLVDDTNLVPSSEERYLVQEIVYTDGSRTDFGNKQIIKADITLTGMNNQLTNVSIYYIDKFNSTGTGDENLIYYEDGYGFNEDYDFIDIDIPKVENIKLESEKFEVYGLYIVINGANATTCNGLITIDLLETCNVLNKTHLSRLNVRVIRIEEFYPLGRPVPAVVKVFDNQTGEAITNLISDDGRDGYAYGQINDIPFWFFKDRVYNFSIDIFNITNADFNVTLLSPDNQWRPT
;
A
#
# COMPACT_ATOMS: atom_id res chain seq x y z
N PRO A 1 7.83 12.01 -2.24
CA PRO A 1 7.58 10.97 -3.27
C PRO A 1 6.09 10.85 -3.54
N ILE A 2 5.71 10.38 -4.72
CA ILE A 2 4.33 10.00 -5.04
C ILE A 2 4.30 8.48 -5.06
N ASP A 3 3.59 7.88 -4.13
CA ASP A 3 3.40 6.44 -4.04
C ASP A 3 2.04 6.10 -4.63
N PHE A 4 2.04 5.27 -5.66
CA PHE A 4 0.84 4.73 -6.25
C PHE A 4 0.52 3.39 -5.62
N GLU A 5 -0.76 3.16 -5.38
CA GLU A 5 -1.31 1.85 -5.04
C GLU A 5 -2.52 1.61 -5.93
N VAL A 6 -2.36 0.63 -6.82
CA VAL A 6 -3.35 0.28 -7.85
C VAL A 6 -3.99 -1.04 -7.49
N THR A 7 -5.31 -1.03 -7.39
CA THR A 7 -6.10 -2.20 -7.01
C THR A 7 -7.21 -2.46 -8.03
N ASP A 8 -7.68 -3.71 -8.05
CA ASP A 8 -8.88 -4.11 -8.74
C ASP A 8 -10.15 -3.56 -8.03
N TRP A 9 -11.30 -3.82 -8.62
CA TRP A 9 -12.59 -3.38 -8.09
C TRP A 9 -12.93 -3.97 -6.71
N GLU A 10 -12.30 -5.09 -6.34
CA GLU A 10 -12.47 -5.74 -5.04
C GLU A 10 -11.39 -5.32 -4.03
N GLY A 11 -10.48 -4.44 -4.42
CA GLY A 11 -9.40 -3.94 -3.57
C GLY A 11 -8.18 -4.86 -3.52
N ILE A 12 -8.10 -5.86 -4.39
CA ILE A 12 -6.88 -6.68 -4.51
C ILE A 12 -5.85 -5.95 -5.35
N PRO A 13 -4.58 -5.90 -4.92
CA PRO A 13 -3.46 -5.43 -5.73
C PRO A 13 -3.47 -5.88 -7.20
N LEU A 14 -3.30 -4.91 -8.09
CA LEU A 14 -3.14 -5.18 -9.51
C LEU A 14 -1.70 -5.64 -9.78
N ASN A 15 -1.52 -6.93 -10.06
CA ASN A 15 -0.29 -7.44 -10.64
C ASN A 15 -0.32 -7.27 -12.17
N TYR A 16 0.83 -7.12 -12.82
CA TYR A 16 0.96 -6.91 -14.28
C TYR A 16 0.40 -5.57 -14.81
N GLY A 17 0.36 -4.54 -13.97
CA GLY A 17 0.11 -3.16 -14.42
C GLY A 17 1.38 -2.31 -14.47
N TYR A 18 1.27 -1.17 -15.13
CA TYR A 18 2.28 -0.12 -15.09
C TYR A 18 1.62 1.26 -15.15
N ILE A 19 2.38 2.29 -14.80
CA ILE A 19 1.94 3.68 -14.80
C ILE A 19 2.84 4.48 -15.73
N GLU A 20 2.27 5.19 -16.69
CA GLU A 20 2.99 6.21 -17.46
C GLU A 20 2.82 7.56 -16.78
N ILE A 21 3.92 8.31 -16.66
CA ILE A 21 3.93 9.68 -16.14
C ILE A 21 4.31 10.63 -17.27
N ASN A 22 3.52 11.68 -17.42
CA ASN A 22 3.70 12.75 -18.40
C ASN A 22 3.68 14.12 -17.69
N GLU A 23 4.26 15.14 -18.32
CA GLU A 23 4.18 16.53 -17.82
C GLU A 23 2.74 17.06 -17.80
N SER A 24 1.91 16.63 -18.76
CA SER A 24 0.49 16.96 -18.88
C SER A 24 -0.21 15.90 -19.75
N ASP A 25 -1.54 16.00 -19.89
CA ASP A 25 -2.24 15.24 -20.94
C ASP A 25 -1.69 15.63 -22.33
N GLY A 26 -1.33 14.63 -23.12
CA GLY A 26 -0.60 14.79 -24.39
C GLY A 26 0.81 15.39 -24.29
N GLY A 27 1.31 15.60 -23.07
CA GLY A 27 2.61 16.23 -22.80
C GLY A 27 3.79 15.26 -22.91
N ALA A 28 5.00 15.77 -22.65
CA ALA A 28 6.21 14.98 -22.70
C ALA A 28 6.15 13.79 -21.75
N PHE A 29 6.53 12.62 -22.24
CA PHE A 29 6.68 11.41 -21.44
C PHE A 29 7.89 11.57 -20.50
N LEU A 30 7.69 11.23 -19.22
CA LEU A 30 8.69 11.36 -18.18
C LEU A 30 9.21 10.01 -17.70
N ASP A 31 8.33 9.06 -17.41
CA ASP A 31 8.71 7.76 -16.86
C ASP A 31 7.63 6.68 -17.04
N THR A 32 8.04 5.41 -16.95
CA THR A 32 7.16 4.24 -16.83
C THR A 32 7.48 3.51 -15.54
N LEU A 33 6.48 3.36 -14.68
CA LEU A 33 6.60 2.71 -13.39
C LEU A 33 5.88 1.36 -13.44
N THR A 34 6.65 0.27 -13.45
CA THR A 34 6.08 -1.08 -13.31
C THR A 34 5.56 -1.28 -11.88
N LEU A 35 4.34 -1.80 -11.75
CA LEU A 35 3.78 -2.15 -10.44
C LEU A 35 4.48 -3.39 -9.88
N ASP A 36 4.76 -3.37 -8.58
CA ASP A 36 5.21 -4.56 -7.86
C ASP A 36 4.08 -5.58 -7.63
N ASN A 37 4.39 -6.69 -6.95
CA ASN A 37 3.39 -7.71 -6.61
C ASN A 37 2.29 -7.23 -5.66
N ASN A 38 2.46 -6.07 -5.02
CA ASN A 38 1.48 -5.42 -4.16
C ASN A 38 0.73 -4.29 -4.89
N GLY A 39 0.89 -4.18 -6.21
CA GLY A 39 0.23 -3.16 -7.02
C GLY A 39 0.78 -1.76 -6.77
N LYS A 40 2.03 -1.64 -6.31
CA LYS A 40 2.65 -0.39 -5.88
C LYS A 40 3.78 0.05 -6.78
N ALA A 41 3.94 1.37 -6.90
CA ALA A 41 5.09 2.00 -7.54
C ALA A 41 5.30 3.42 -7.02
N THR A 42 6.54 3.91 -7.05
CA THR A 42 6.87 5.25 -6.54
C THR A 42 7.49 6.13 -7.62
N PHE A 43 6.93 7.32 -7.82
CA PHE A 43 7.50 8.38 -8.63
C PHE A 43 8.19 9.44 -7.76
N ARG A 44 9.33 9.95 -8.22
CA ARG A 44 10.01 11.08 -7.56
C ARG A 44 9.63 12.38 -8.23
N TRP A 45 9.19 13.35 -7.44
CA TRP A 45 8.81 14.67 -7.92
C TRP A 45 10.00 15.37 -8.61
N LEU A 46 9.88 15.66 -9.91
CA LEU A 46 10.88 16.35 -10.77
C LEU A 46 10.71 17.88 -10.83
N ASN A 47 10.10 18.47 -9.80
CA ASN A 47 9.88 19.91 -9.64
C ASN A 47 8.94 20.60 -10.66
N THR A 48 7.98 19.90 -11.25
CA THR A 48 6.85 20.51 -11.99
C THR A 48 5.68 20.84 -11.04
N PRO A 49 4.74 21.72 -11.45
CA PRO A 49 3.54 21.99 -10.65
C PRO A 49 2.54 20.84 -10.69
N ASP A 50 2.46 20.10 -11.79
CA ASP A 50 1.50 19.01 -11.97
C ASP A 50 2.16 17.89 -12.77
N TYR A 51 1.61 16.68 -12.63
CA TYR A 51 1.87 15.55 -13.52
C TYR A 51 0.54 14.98 -13.99
N TYR A 52 0.57 14.41 -15.19
CA TYR A 52 -0.51 13.57 -15.69
C TYR A 52 -0.05 12.12 -15.66
N PHE A 53 -0.87 11.23 -15.12
CA PHE A 53 -0.55 9.81 -15.05
C PHE A 53 -1.62 8.98 -15.75
N ARG A 54 -1.20 7.87 -16.34
CA ARG A 54 -2.05 6.86 -16.97
C ARG A 54 -1.70 5.48 -16.45
N VAL A 55 -2.68 4.76 -15.93
CA VAL A 55 -2.52 3.41 -15.39
C VAL A 55 -2.95 2.42 -16.46
N PHE A 56 -2.06 1.49 -16.78
CA PHE A 56 -2.29 0.44 -17.75
C PHE A 56 -2.22 -0.93 -17.08
N TYR A 57 -2.96 -1.87 -17.65
CA TYR A 57 -2.75 -3.29 -17.42
C TYR A 57 -2.18 -3.92 -18.68
N ALA A 58 -1.14 -4.74 -18.50
CA ALA A 58 -0.38 -5.35 -19.57
C ALA A 58 -0.24 -6.84 -19.31
N ASN A 59 -1.09 -7.63 -19.94
CA ASN A 59 -1.01 -9.07 -19.91
C ASN A 59 -1.02 -9.64 -21.32
N ASP A 60 0.06 -10.32 -21.67
CA ASP A 60 0.25 -10.92 -22.99
C ASP A 60 -0.72 -12.07 -23.30
N ASP A 61 -1.45 -12.59 -22.30
CA ASP A 61 -2.55 -13.54 -22.52
C ASP A 61 -3.77 -12.90 -23.21
N TYR A 62 -3.86 -11.57 -23.25
CA TYR A 62 -5.01 -10.82 -23.79
C TYR A 62 -4.69 -10.32 -25.20
N SER A 63 -5.64 -10.48 -26.12
CA SER A 63 -5.52 -9.99 -27.50
C SER A 63 -5.44 -8.47 -27.58
N GLU A 64 -6.18 -7.77 -26.71
CA GLU A 64 -6.08 -6.34 -26.48
C GLU A 64 -5.19 -6.13 -25.24
N SER A 65 -3.90 -5.87 -25.44
CA SER A 65 -2.96 -5.54 -24.37
C SER A 65 -1.84 -4.63 -24.93
N PRO A 66 -1.39 -3.60 -24.20
CA PRO A 66 -1.91 -3.14 -22.91
C PRO A 66 -3.22 -2.36 -23.07
N PHE A 67 -4.01 -2.25 -22.00
CA PHE A 67 -5.22 -1.42 -21.97
C PHE A 67 -5.19 -0.40 -20.83
N LEU A 68 -5.73 0.79 -21.12
CA LEU A 68 -5.84 1.89 -20.17
C LEU A 68 -6.94 1.59 -19.14
N LEU A 69 -6.58 1.68 -17.86
CA LEU A 69 -7.50 1.48 -16.75
C LEU A 69 -8.01 2.79 -16.15
N ASN A 70 -7.13 3.78 -16.04
CA ASN A 70 -7.45 5.07 -15.43
C ASN A 70 -6.41 6.11 -15.83
N GLU A 71 -6.78 7.39 -15.76
CA GLU A 71 -5.88 8.50 -15.99
C GLU A 71 -6.34 9.74 -15.23
N SER A 72 -5.41 10.51 -14.70
CA SER A 72 -5.73 11.73 -13.96
C SER A 72 -4.50 12.62 -13.79
N TYR A 73 -4.71 13.78 -13.19
CA TYR A 73 -3.65 14.67 -12.73
C TYR A 73 -3.29 14.41 -11.27
N ILE A 74 -2.03 14.67 -10.94
CA ILE A 74 -1.55 14.85 -9.58
C ILE A 74 -1.01 16.26 -9.49
N THR A 75 -1.59 17.07 -8.61
CA THR A 75 -1.20 18.47 -8.47
C THR A 75 -0.28 18.67 -7.28
N ARG A 76 0.69 19.57 -7.42
CA ARG A 76 1.63 19.91 -6.35
C ARG A 76 0.94 20.65 -5.22
N ALA A 77 -0.08 21.45 -5.52
CA ALA A 77 -0.81 22.20 -4.51
C ALA A 77 -1.53 21.25 -3.55
N GLU A 78 -2.20 20.21 -4.08
CA GLU A 78 -2.80 19.17 -3.25
C GLU A 78 -1.72 18.43 -2.45
N TYR A 79 -0.62 18.05 -3.10
CA TYR A 79 0.53 17.44 -2.43
C TYR A 79 1.07 18.27 -1.25
N GLU A 80 1.35 19.56 -1.47
CA GLU A 80 1.94 20.45 -0.47
C GLU A 80 1.01 20.72 0.71
N SER A 81 -0.31 20.70 0.48
CA SER A 81 -1.30 20.92 1.52
C SER A 81 -1.44 19.74 2.51
N VAL A 82 -1.06 18.52 2.09
CA VAL A 82 -1.27 17.30 2.90
C VAL A 82 0.01 16.58 3.31
N LYS A 83 1.16 16.93 2.73
CA LYS A 83 2.44 16.25 3.00
C LYS A 83 3.06 16.60 4.34
N SER A 84 2.70 17.73 4.94
CA SER A 84 3.31 18.19 6.19
C SER A 84 2.29 18.10 7.33
N LYS A 85 2.66 17.39 8.40
CA LYS A 85 1.82 17.20 9.58
C LYS A 85 2.57 17.61 10.84
N THR A 86 1.98 18.50 11.62
CA THR A 86 2.56 18.99 12.87
C THR A 86 1.78 18.44 14.04
N HIS A 87 2.50 17.90 15.02
CA HIS A 87 1.98 17.54 16.33
C HIS A 87 2.62 18.38 17.41
N ALA A 88 1.82 18.77 18.40
CA ALA A 88 2.25 19.52 19.55
C ALA A 88 1.79 18.79 20.81
N LEU A 89 2.74 18.40 21.66
CA LEU A 89 2.49 17.65 22.89
C LEU A 89 3.08 18.41 24.06
N LEU A 90 2.22 18.75 25.03
CA LEU A 90 2.67 19.32 26.29
C LEU A 90 3.21 18.20 27.18
N VAL A 91 4.39 18.42 27.77
CA VAL A 91 5.04 17.42 28.63
C VAL A 91 4.19 17.15 29.87
N ASP A 92 3.60 18.18 30.47
CA ASP A 92 2.75 18.02 31.67
C ASP A 92 1.53 17.13 31.38
N ASP A 93 0.88 17.33 30.23
CA ASP A 93 -0.30 16.56 29.83
C ASP A 93 0.01 15.11 29.47
N THR A 94 1.26 14.84 29.04
CA THR A 94 1.70 13.53 28.53
C THR A 94 2.63 12.79 29.50
N ASN A 95 2.88 13.37 30.68
CA ASN A 95 3.74 12.78 31.70
C ASN A 95 3.08 11.55 32.34
N LEU A 96 3.73 10.40 32.21
CA LEU A 96 3.30 9.13 32.81
C LEU A 96 3.80 8.96 34.26
N VAL A 97 4.65 9.86 34.73
CA VAL A 97 5.23 9.78 36.08
C VAL A 97 4.32 10.49 37.08
N PRO A 98 4.04 9.87 38.24
CA PRO A 98 3.34 10.54 39.32
C PRO A 98 4.04 11.83 39.78
N SER A 99 3.27 12.85 40.15
CA SER A 99 3.80 14.14 40.62
C SER A 99 4.65 14.08 41.89
N SER A 100 4.73 12.92 42.55
CA SER A 100 5.58 12.67 43.72
C SER A 100 7.03 12.34 43.37
N GLU A 101 7.34 12.02 42.11
CA GLU A 101 8.69 11.74 41.66
C GLU A 101 9.28 12.98 40.96
N GLU A 102 10.56 13.26 41.20
CA GLU A 102 11.28 14.40 40.60
C GLU A 102 11.77 14.09 39.18
N ARG A 103 10.90 13.51 38.35
CA ARG A 103 11.17 13.16 36.96
C ARG A 103 9.91 13.20 36.09
N TYR A 104 10.10 13.26 34.78
CA TYR A 104 9.05 13.09 33.80
C TYR A 104 9.40 12.00 32.78
N LEU A 105 8.37 11.33 32.27
CA LEU A 105 8.45 10.31 31.24
C LEU A 105 7.28 10.54 30.28
N VAL A 106 7.59 10.83 29.02
CA VAL A 106 6.63 10.90 27.93
C VAL A 106 6.83 9.67 27.06
N GLN A 107 5.72 8.99 26.74
CA GLN A 107 5.70 7.88 25.79
C GLN A 107 4.54 8.10 24.83
N GLU A 108 4.83 8.51 23.61
CA GLU A 108 3.81 9.00 22.69
C GLU A 108 3.96 8.35 21.31
N ILE A 109 2.81 8.03 20.73
CA ILE A 109 2.72 7.50 19.36
C ILE A 109 2.18 8.61 18.46
N VAL A 110 2.83 8.75 17.32
CA VAL A 110 2.42 9.65 16.26
C VAL A 110 2.40 8.90 14.94
N TYR A 111 1.22 8.68 14.38
CA TYR A 111 1.05 8.04 13.09
C TYR A 111 1.06 9.07 11.95
N THR A 112 1.21 8.57 10.73
CA THR A 112 0.94 9.38 9.54
C THR A 112 -0.49 9.89 9.48
N ASP A 113 -0.76 10.82 8.56
CA ASP A 113 -2.00 11.58 8.40
C ASP A 113 -2.31 12.57 9.54
N GLY A 114 -1.43 12.67 10.55
CA GLY A 114 -1.62 13.55 11.68
C GLY A 114 -2.41 12.92 12.83
N SER A 115 -2.47 11.58 12.91
CA SER A 115 -3.21 10.88 13.97
C SER A 115 -2.30 10.42 15.12
N ARG A 116 -2.87 10.34 16.33
CA ARG A 116 -2.23 9.70 17.50
C ARG A 116 -2.85 8.34 17.85
N THR A 117 -3.93 7.98 17.16
CA THR A 117 -4.74 6.79 17.48
C THR A 117 -4.99 5.90 16.28
N ASP A 118 -5.03 6.47 15.08
CA ASP A 118 -5.36 5.76 13.86
C ASP A 118 -4.11 5.54 13.04
N PHE A 119 -3.88 4.28 12.67
CA PHE A 119 -2.76 3.90 11.81
C PHE A 119 -3.00 4.40 10.38
N GLY A 120 -2.13 5.30 9.91
CA GLY A 120 -2.20 5.88 8.56
C GLY A 120 -1.62 4.95 7.49
N ASN A 121 -1.90 5.24 6.22
CA ASN A 121 -1.42 4.43 5.10
C ASN A 121 -0.25 5.09 4.32
N LYS A 122 0.18 6.27 4.74
CA LYS A 122 1.32 6.99 4.16
C LYS A 122 2.62 6.65 4.85
N GLN A 123 3.72 6.90 4.18
CA GLN A 123 5.05 6.75 4.75
C GLN A 123 5.62 8.11 5.18
N ILE A 124 6.33 8.14 6.30
CA ILE A 124 7.13 9.28 6.74
C ILE A 124 8.45 9.29 5.96
N ILE A 125 8.78 10.43 5.38
CA ILE A 125 10.02 10.69 4.64
C ILE A 125 11.01 11.46 5.52
N LYS A 126 10.51 12.38 6.35
CA LYS A 126 11.31 13.19 7.28
C LYS A 126 10.52 13.43 8.56
N ALA A 127 11.21 13.50 9.68
CA ALA A 127 10.66 13.97 10.93
C ALA A 127 11.61 14.98 11.57
N ASP A 128 11.11 16.19 11.83
CA ASP A 128 11.78 17.22 12.61
C ASP A 128 11.11 17.27 13.99
N ILE A 129 11.87 16.98 15.06
CA ILE A 129 11.35 16.94 16.42
C ILE A 129 12.07 18.02 17.24
N THR A 130 11.29 18.95 17.78
CA THR A 130 11.79 20.05 18.61
C THR A 130 11.29 19.89 20.04
N LEU A 131 12.23 19.84 20.98
CA LEU A 131 11.98 19.84 22.41
C LEU A 131 12.27 21.24 22.95
N THR A 132 11.33 21.86 23.66
CA THR A 132 11.50 23.22 24.18
C THR A 132 10.96 23.33 25.61
N GLY A 133 11.65 24.08 26.46
CA GLY A 133 11.22 24.32 27.83
C GLY A 133 11.21 23.07 28.69
N MET A 134 12.15 22.14 28.44
CA MET A 134 12.31 20.87 29.18
C MET A 134 12.92 21.12 30.57
N ASN A 135 12.23 21.95 31.37
CA ASN A 135 12.73 22.55 32.61
C ASN A 135 13.42 21.56 33.55
N ASN A 136 14.55 22.01 34.10
CA ASN A 136 15.51 21.30 34.97
C ASN A 136 16.49 20.39 34.22
N GLN A 137 16.03 19.33 33.54
CA GLN A 137 16.94 18.47 32.78
C GLN A 137 16.20 17.53 31.82
N LEU A 138 16.49 17.60 30.52
CA LEU A 138 16.33 16.49 29.58
C LEU A 138 17.41 15.44 29.87
N THR A 139 17.08 14.15 29.97
CA THR A 139 18.06 13.09 30.26
C THR A 139 18.21 12.08 29.14
N ASN A 140 17.12 11.72 28.49
CA ASN A 140 17.17 10.79 27.37
C ASN A 140 16.03 11.02 26.39
N VAL A 141 16.34 10.82 25.11
CA VAL A 141 15.35 10.74 24.04
C VAL A 141 15.62 9.48 23.23
N SER A 142 14.58 8.68 23.04
CA SER A 142 14.58 7.51 22.16
C SER A 142 13.43 7.62 21.18
N ILE A 143 13.67 7.37 19.89
CA ILE A 143 12.65 7.42 18.85
C ILE A 143 12.72 6.12 18.06
N TYR A 144 11.56 5.46 17.94
CA TYR A 144 11.39 4.20 17.23
C TYR A 144 10.45 4.42 16.04
N TYR A 145 10.68 3.72 14.93
CA TYR A 145 9.72 3.73 13.82
C TYR A 145 8.64 2.67 14.03
N ILE A 146 7.45 2.95 13.52
CA ILE A 146 6.35 2.02 13.40
C ILE A 146 6.27 1.55 11.96
N ASP A 147 6.26 0.23 11.75
CA ASP A 147 6.23 -0.39 10.43
C ASP A 147 4.82 -0.54 9.85
N LYS A 148 4.71 -1.08 8.63
CA LYS A 148 3.42 -1.34 7.97
C LYS A 148 2.47 -2.28 8.72
N PHE A 149 2.99 -3.06 9.67
CA PHE A 149 2.23 -4.01 10.47
C PHE A 149 1.80 -3.40 11.81
N ASN A 150 2.02 -2.09 11.98
CA ASN A 150 1.77 -1.36 13.21
C ASN A 150 2.57 -1.94 14.40
N SER A 151 3.80 -2.38 14.14
CA SER A 151 4.69 -2.83 15.21
C SER A 151 5.21 -1.64 16.00
N THR A 152 4.82 -1.53 17.27
CA THR A 152 5.27 -0.50 18.22
C THR A 152 6.41 -1.00 19.11
N GLY A 153 7.22 -1.93 18.63
CA GLY A 153 8.30 -2.54 19.39
C GLY A 153 9.34 -1.51 19.84
N THR A 154 9.84 -1.65 21.07
CA THR A 154 10.97 -0.85 21.60
C THR A 154 12.30 -1.61 21.52
N GLY A 155 12.38 -2.61 20.63
CA GLY A 155 13.61 -3.35 20.38
C GLY A 155 14.58 -2.55 19.51
N ASP A 156 15.85 -2.96 19.50
CA ASP A 156 16.91 -2.33 18.71
C ASP A 156 16.57 -2.32 17.20
N GLU A 157 15.75 -3.26 16.74
CA GLU A 157 15.30 -3.34 15.35
C GLU A 157 14.42 -2.17 14.91
N ASN A 158 13.76 -1.49 15.85
CA ASN A 158 12.85 -0.37 15.59
C ASN A 158 13.46 1.00 15.94
N LEU A 159 14.59 1.04 16.64
CA LEU A 159 15.21 2.27 17.14
C LEU A 159 15.85 3.06 16.00
N ILE A 160 15.41 4.31 15.82
CA ILE A 160 15.95 5.24 14.80
C ILE A 160 16.93 6.23 15.42
N TYR A 161 16.64 6.69 16.63
CA TYR A 161 17.42 7.71 17.32
C TYR A 161 17.48 7.44 18.81
N TYR A 162 18.65 7.68 19.39
CA TYR A 162 18.89 7.58 20.82
C TYR A 162 19.96 8.60 21.23
N GLU A 163 19.65 9.37 22.27
CA GLU A 163 20.59 10.27 22.93
C GLU A 163 20.35 10.22 24.44
N ASP A 164 21.40 10.01 25.22
CA ASP A 164 21.39 9.89 26.69
C ASP A 164 22.44 10.78 27.38
N GLY A 165 23.16 11.59 26.62
CA GLY A 165 24.26 12.44 27.05
C GLY A 165 23.88 13.88 27.41
N TYR A 166 22.59 14.18 27.59
CA TYR A 166 22.13 15.54 27.86
C TYR A 166 22.71 16.12 29.16
N GLY A 167 23.22 17.34 29.07
CA GLY A 167 23.82 18.09 30.16
C GLY A 167 22.81 18.64 31.17
N PHE A 168 23.32 19.09 32.33
CA PHE A 168 22.48 19.78 33.34
C PHE A 168 21.94 21.10 32.79
N ASN A 169 20.63 21.33 32.95
CA ASN A 169 19.88 22.49 32.44
C ASN A 169 19.73 22.56 30.91
N GLU A 170 19.91 21.45 30.19
CA GLU A 170 19.47 21.41 28.78
C GLU A 170 17.95 21.37 28.73
N ASP A 171 17.37 22.46 28.23
CA ASP A 171 15.93 22.70 28.12
C ASP A 171 15.44 22.72 26.66
N TYR A 172 16.34 22.48 25.71
CA TYR A 172 16.10 22.52 24.27
C TYR A 172 16.85 21.40 23.55
N ASP A 173 16.18 20.80 22.56
CA ASP A 173 16.84 19.95 21.55
C ASP A 173 16.12 20.02 20.21
N PHE A 174 16.85 19.74 19.13
CA PHE A 174 16.33 19.62 17.77
C PHE A 174 16.89 18.38 17.09
N ILE A 175 16.00 17.45 16.78
CA ILE A 175 16.31 16.15 16.19
C ILE A 175 15.76 16.13 14.77
N ASP A 176 16.65 15.94 13.80
CA ASP A 176 16.31 15.81 12.38
C ASP A 176 16.52 14.36 11.92
N ILE A 177 15.45 13.73 11.42
CA ILE A 177 15.45 12.35 10.94
C ILE A 177 15.00 12.31 9.47
N ASP A 178 15.94 12.10 8.55
CA ASP A 178 15.66 11.76 7.15
C ASP A 178 15.50 10.23 7.00
N ILE A 179 14.30 9.78 6.61
CA ILE A 179 13.93 8.35 6.57
C ILE A 179 14.41 7.62 5.30
N PRO A 180 14.79 8.30 4.19
CA PRO A 180 15.56 7.64 3.13
C PRO A 180 16.73 8.48 2.55
N LYS A 181 17.96 7.94 2.55
CA LYS A 181 18.97 7.92 1.42
C LYS A 181 20.48 8.00 1.70
N VAL A 182 20.99 7.90 2.92
CA VAL A 182 22.46 7.88 3.09
C VAL A 182 22.86 6.64 3.87
N GLU A 183 23.91 5.96 3.40
CA GLU A 183 24.71 5.03 4.21
C GLU A 183 25.05 5.74 5.53
N ASN A 184 24.20 5.56 6.52
CA ASN A 184 24.50 5.93 7.88
C ASN A 184 25.05 4.65 8.50
N ILE A 185 26.30 4.69 8.96
CA ILE A 185 26.98 3.56 9.61
C ILE A 185 26.25 3.03 10.86
N LYS A 186 25.18 3.71 11.30
CA LYS A 186 24.29 3.29 12.38
C LYS A 186 22.91 2.81 11.92
N LEU A 187 22.57 2.91 10.63
CA LEU A 187 21.27 2.51 10.07
C LEU A 187 21.50 1.54 8.91
N GLU A 188 21.21 0.25 9.11
CA GLU A 188 21.26 -0.72 8.03
C GLU A 188 20.23 -0.34 6.95
N SER A 189 20.73 -0.22 5.72
CA SER A 189 20.02 0.29 4.54
C SER A 189 18.78 -0.53 4.15
N GLU A 190 17.81 0.17 3.55
CA GLU A 190 16.70 -0.33 2.69
C GLU A 190 15.39 -0.83 3.32
N LYS A 191 15.19 -0.80 4.65
CA LYS A 191 14.00 -1.44 5.27
C LYS A 191 12.91 -0.54 5.87
N PHE A 192 13.05 0.78 5.86
CA PHE A 192 12.13 1.62 6.62
C PHE A 192 10.96 2.15 5.77
N GLU A 193 9.94 1.29 5.61
CA GLU A 193 8.57 1.76 5.37
C GLU A 193 8.00 2.26 6.72
N VAL A 194 8.18 3.55 7.03
CA VAL A 194 7.79 4.13 8.33
C VAL A 194 6.39 4.72 8.25
N TYR A 195 5.46 4.22 9.05
CA TYR A 195 4.05 4.67 9.09
C TYR A 195 3.70 5.44 10.36
N GLY A 196 4.65 5.58 11.28
CA GLY A 196 4.52 6.34 12.51
C GLY A 196 5.81 6.34 13.31
N LEU A 197 5.83 7.11 14.39
CA LEU A 197 6.92 7.19 15.35
C LEU A 197 6.39 6.85 16.74
N TYR A 198 7.17 6.11 17.49
CA TYR A 198 7.03 5.98 18.94
C TYR A 198 8.17 6.73 19.62
N ILE A 199 7.82 7.73 20.43
CA ILE A 199 8.76 8.68 21.01
C ILE A 199 8.75 8.48 22.53
N VAL A 200 9.94 8.26 23.09
CA VAL A 200 10.16 8.11 24.52
C VAL A 200 11.11 9.20 24.98
N ILE A 201 10.65 10.06 25.88
CA ILE A 201 11.44 11.17 26.42
C ILE A 201 11.45 11.06 27.93
N ASN A 202 12.65 11.12 28.51
CA ASN A 202 12.88 11.14 29.94
C ASN A 202 13.60 12.42 30.35
N GLY A 203 13.31 12.89 31.55
CA GLY A 203 14.09 13.93 32.19
C GLY A 203 13.84 14.01 33.69
N ALA A 204 14.67 14.80 34.36
CA ALA A 204 14.52 15.09 35.79
C ALA A 204 13.86 16.46 35.96
N ASN A 205 12.99 16.60 36.94
CA ASN A 205 12.35 17.87 37.23
C ASN A 205 12.00 18.05 38.71
N ALA A 206 12.45 19.16 39.29
CA ALA A 206 12.12 19.54 40.68
C ALA A 206 10.68 20.05 40.81
N THR A 207 10.06 20.45 39.70
CA THR A 207 8.67 20.92 39.58
C THR A 207 8.11 20.41 38.26
N THR A 208 6.79 20.39 38.10
CA THR A 208 6.11 20.04 36.84
C THR A 208 6.81 20.60 35.60
N CYS A 209 7.09 19.74 34.60
CA CYS A 209 7.72 20.13 33.35
C CYS A 209 6.66 20.60 32.36
N ASN A 210 6.65 21.90 32.03
CA ASN A 210 5.72 22.51 31.08
C ASN A 210 6.32 22.62 29.67
N GLY A 211 7.26 21.73 29.34
CA GLY A 211 7.89 21.70 28.04
C GLY A 211 6.90 21.38 26.91
N LEU A 212 7.32 21.69 25.69
CA LEU A 212 6.58 21.41 24.47
C LEU A 212 7.45 20.54 23.55
N ILE A 213 6.85 19.45 23.10
CA ILE A 213 7.38 18.56 22.06
C ILE A 213 6.63 18.89 20.78
N THR A 214 7.33 19.40 19.77
CA THR A 214 6.77 19.66 18.44
C THR A 214 7.35 18.64 17.47
N ILE A 215 6.50 17.99 16.67
CA ILE A 215 6.89 16.94 15.72
C ILE A 215 6.32 17.32 14.37
N ASP A 216 7.19 17.65 13.44
CA ASP A 216 6.86 17.99 12.06
C ASP A 216 7.22 16.81 11.15
N LEU A 217 6.22 16.17 10.59
CA LEU A 217 6.36 15.04 9.68
C LEU A 217 6.25 15.52 8.23
N LEU A 218 7.13 15.02 7.37
CA LEU A 218 6.99 15.07 5.92
C LEU A 218 6.61 13.68 5.41
N GLU A 219 5.45 13.54 4.79
CA GLU A 219 4.86 12.27 4.37
C GLU A 219 4.87 12.09 2.84
N THR A 220 4.76 10.84 2.40
CA THR A 220 4.52 10.50 1.00
C THR A 220 3.11 10.91 0.56
N CYS A 221 2.96 11.13 -0.74
CA CYS A 221 1.65 11.33 -1.35
C CYS A 221 1.15 9.99 -1.85
N ASN A 222 0.06 9.47 -1.28
CA ASN A 222 -0.57 8.26 -1.77
C ASN A 222 -1.60 8.58 -2.85
N VAL A 223 -1.41 7.99 -4.04
CA VAL A 223 -2.40 7.96 -5.11
C VAL A 223 -3.03 6.58 -5.12
N LEU A 224 -4.20 6.48 -4.49
CA LEU A 224 -5.00 5.27 -4.48
C LEU A 224 -5.79 5.18 -5.79
N ASN A 225 -5.49 4.18 -6.61
CA ASN A 225 -6.17 3.94 -7.87
C ASN A 225 -6.97 2.64 -7.81
N LYS A 226 -8.27 2.76 -7.55
CA LYS A 226 -9.20 1.64 -7.65
C LYS A 226 -9.74 1.55 -9.08
N THR A 227 -9.40 0.49 -9.78
CA THR A 227 -9.71 0.34 -11.20
C THR A 227 -11.06 -0.34 -11.43
N HIS A 228 -11.54 -0.33 -12.68
CA HIS A 228 -12.77 -1.03 -13.08
C HIS A 228 -12.54 -2.51 -13.42
N LEU A 229 -11.31 -2.98 -13.25
CA LEU A 229 -10.93 -4.37 -13.50
C LEU A 229 -11.36 -5.24 -12.32
N SER A 230 -11.79 -6.47 -12.58
CA SER A 230 -12.18 -7.46 -11.57
C SER A 230 -11.67 -8.83 -11.99
N ARG A 231 -11.64 -9.79 -11.05
CA ARG A 231 -11.19 -11.16 -11.33
C ARG A 231 -12.34 -12.17 -11.31
N LEU A 232 -12.25 -13.16 -12.18
CA LEU A 232 -13.14 -14.32 -12.24
C LEU A 232 -12.30 -15.59 -12.27
N ASN A 233 -12.49 -16.43 -11.25
CA ASN A 233 -11.95 -17.77 -11.23
C ASN A 233 -12.92 -18.72 -11.92
N VAL A 234 -12.46 -19.40 -12.97
CA VAL A 234 -13.26 -20.43 -13.66
C VAL A 234 -12.73 -21.79 -13.26
N ARG A 235 -13.57 -22.65 -12.71
CA ARG A 235 -13.23 -24.03 -12.37
C ARG A 235 -14.03 -25.00 -13.23
N VAL A 236 -13.34 -25.89 -13.92
CA VAL A 236 -13.94 -26.91 -14.80
C VAL A 236 -13.79 -28.28 -14.12
N ILE A 237 -14.94 -28.85 -13.76
CA ILE A 237 -15.02 -30.16 -13.12
C ILE A 237 -16.06 -31.03 -13.83
N ARG A 238 -15.86 -32.34 -13.78
CA ARG A 238 -16.84 -33.34 -14.17
C ARG A 238 -17.48 -33.94 -12.94
N ILE A 239 -18.80 -33.91 -12.88
CA ILE A 239 -19.56 -34.60 -11.84
C ILE A 239 -19.88 -36.01 -12.35
N GLU A 240 -19.52 -37.02 -11.58
CA GLU A 240 -19.83 -38.42 -11.85
C GLU A 240 -20.48 -39.03 -10.59
N GLU A 241 -21.23 -40.12 -10.74
CA GLU A 241 -21.97 -40.78 -9.64
C GLU A 241 -21.08 -41.11 -8.43
N PHE A 242 -19.82 -41.48 -8.69
CA PHE A 242 -18.84 -41.82 -7.65
C PHE A 242 -18.00 -40.63 -7.17
N TYR A 243 -18.16 -39.45 -7.76
CA TYR A 243 -17.45 -38.21 -7.42
C TYR A 243 -18.45 -37.04 -7.34
N PRO A 244 -19.29 -37.00 -6.29
CA PRO A 244 -20.35 -35.98 -6.17
C PRO A 244 -19.81 -34.56 -5.97
N LEU A 245 -18.55 -34.42 -5.54
CA LEU A 245 -17.85 -33.13 -5.42
C LEU A 245 -17.17 -32.70 -6.73
N GLY A 246 -17.26 -33.52 -7.78
CA GLY A 246 -16.64 -33.33 -9.08
C GLY A 246 -15.13 -33.66 -9.10
N ARG A 247 -14.65 -34.04 -10.29
CA ARG A 247 -13.22 -34.25 -10.58
C ARG A 247 -12.75 -33.17 -11.55
N PRO A 248 -11.57 -32.55 -11.35
CA PRO A 248 -10.93 -31.67 -12.34
C PRO A 248 -10.91 -32.27 -13.74
N VAL A 249 -11.00 -31.40 -14.76
CA VAL A 249 -10.91 -31.84 -16.16
C VAL A 249 -10.05 -30.89 -16.96
N PRO A 250 -9.11 -31.41 -17.77
CA PRO A 250 -8.41 -30.59 -18.73
C PRO A 250 -9.37 -29.96 -19.74
N ALA A 251 -9.35 -28.64 -19.85
CA ALA A 251 -10.22 -27.90 -20.75
C ALA A 251 -9.58 -26.57 -21.18
N VAL A 252 -10.02 -26.06 -22.34
CA VAL A 252 -9.75 -24.70 -22.79
C VAL A 252 -11.01 -23.87 -22.61
N VAL A 253 -10.95 -22.87 -21.75
CA VAL A 253 -12.02 -21.87 -21.57
C VAL A 253 -11.68 -20.70 -22.49
N LYS A 254 -12.44 -20.55 -23.57
CA LYS A 254 -12.30 -19.43 -24.51
C LYS A 254 -13.21 -18.29 -24.10
N VAL A 255 -12.66 -17.09 -24.05
CA VAL A 255 -13.39 -15.88 -23.65
C VAL A 255 -13.49 -14.94 -24.84
N PHE A 256 -14.70 -14.43 -25.09
CA PHE A 256 -15.00 -13.52 -26.19
C PHE A 256 -15.68 -12.26 -25.68
N ASP A 257 -15.43 -11.15 -26.36
CA ASP A 257 -16.25 -9.95 -26.20
C ASP A 257 -17.64 -10.21 -26.80
N ASN A 258 -18.71 -9.98 -26.04
CA ASN A 258 -20.05 -10.25 -26.53
C ASN A 258 -20.52 -9.26 -27.61
N GLN A 259 -19.99 -8.03 -27.62
CA GLN A 259 -20.39 -7.01 -28.58
C GLN A 259 -19.67 -7.18 -29.93
N THR A 260 -18.36 -7.43 -29.90
CA THR A 260 -17.56 -7.58 -31.13
C THR A 260 -17.49 -9.03 -31.62
N GLY A 261 -17.66 -10.00 -30.72
CA GLY A 261 -17.44 -11.42 -31.01
C GLY A 261 -15.96 -11.81 -31.10
N GLU A 262 -15.05 -10.88 -30.83
CA GLU A 262 -13.61 -11.11 -30.91
C GLU A 262 -13.12 -11.95 -29.73
N ALA A 263 -12.13 -12.79 -30.00
CA ALA A 263 -11.48 -13.58 -28.96
C ALA A 263 -10.61 -12.68 -28.08
N ILE A 264 -10.78 -12.78 -26.77
CA ILE A 264 -10.03 -12.01 -25.78
C ILE A 264 -8.85 -12.81 -25.27
N THR A 265 -9.13 -14.00 -24.74
CA THR A 265 -8.11 -14.87 -24.16
C THR A 265 -8.62 -16.31 -24.09
N ASN A 266 -7.69 -17.24 -23.89
CA ASN A 266 -7.95 -18.65 -23.69
C ASN A 266 -7.29 -19.08 -22.37
N LEU A 267 -8.09 -19.56 -21.43
CA LEU A 267 -7.62 -20.07 -20.15
C LEU A 267 -7.52 -21.59 -20.21
N ILE A 268 -6.51 -22.15 -19.56
CA ILE A 268 -6.27 -23.60 -19.50
C ILE A 268 -6.56 -24.10 -18.11
N SER A 269 -7.47 -25.07 -18.03
CA SER A 269 -7.74 -25.87 -16.84
C SER A 269 -7.03 -27.22 -16.97
N ASP A 270 -6.54 -27.77 -15.86
CA ASP A 270 -5.93 -29.09 -15.80
C ASP A 270 -6.12 -29.78 -14.43
N ASP A 271 -5.79 -31.08 -14.37
CA ASP A 271 -5.88 -31.89 -13.14
C ASP A 271 -4.90 -31.41 -12.04
N GLY A 272 -3.79 -30.77 -12.41
CA GLY A 272 -2.77 -30.27 -11.49
C GLY A 272 -3.19 -28.98 -10.77
N ARG A 273 -4.15 -28.24 -11.32
CA ARG A 273 -4.70 -26.99 -10.77
C ARG A 273 -6.09 -27.14 -10.17
N ASP A 274 -6.47 -28.36 -9.80
CA ASP A 274 -7.81 -28.67 -9.26
C ASP A 274 -8.96 -28.19 -10.18
N GLY A 275 -8.69 -28.13 -11.48
CA GLY A 275 -9.66 -27.71 -12.50
C GLY A 275 -9.79 -26.19 -12.64
N TYR A 276 -9.06 -25.37 -11.87
CA TYR A 276 -9.06 -23.92 -12.09
C TYR A 276 -8.33 -23.55 -13.38
N ALA A 277 -8.91 -22.64 -14.14
CA ALA A 277 -8.41 -22.18 -15.42
C ALA A 277 -7.62 -20.87 -15.29
N TYR A 278 -6.44 -20.81 -15.90
CA TYR A 278 -5.54 -19.66 -15.87
C TYR A 278 -5.00 -19.33 -17.26
N GLY A 279 -4.40 -18.15 -17.41
CA GLY A 279 -3.66 -17.76 -18.62
C GLY A 279 -2.59 -18.78 -19.04
N GLN A 280 -2.21 -18.72 -20.31
CA GLN A 280 -1.23 -19.62 -20.92
C GLN A 280 0.20 -19.15 -20.72
N ILE A 281 0.39 -17.83 -20.76
CA ILE A 281 1.67 -17.16 -20.57
C ILE A 281 1.85 -16.83 -19.10
N ASN A 282 0.85 -16.19 -18.48
CA ASN A 282 0.85 -15.80 -17.08
C ASN A 282 -0.18 -16.63 -16.31
N ASP A 283 0.25 -17.22 -15.19
CA ASP A 283 -0.61 -18.08 -14.36
C ASP A 283 -1.57 -17.24 -13.49
N ILE A 284 -2.50 -16.56 -14.15
CA ILE A 284 -3.48 -15.68 -13.52
C ILE A 284 -4.91 -16.01 -13.97
N PRO A 285 -5.91 -15.77 -13.10
CA PRO A 285 -7.32 -15.97 -13.46
C PRO A 285 -7.76 -14.95 -14.52
N PHE A 286 -9.00 -15.07 -14.98
CA PHE A 286 -9.55 -14.10 -15.91
C PHE A 286 -9.76 -12.75 -15.22
N TRP A 287 -9.22 -11.70 -15.80
CA TRP A 287 -9.39 -10.32 -15.42
C TRP A 287 -10.30 -9.64 -16.44
N PHE A 288 -11.31 -8.91 -15.97
CA PHE A 288 -12.35 -8.38 -16.82
C PHE A 288 -12.80 -7.00 -16.37
N PHE A 289 -13.25 -6.19 -17.32
CA PHE A 289 -13.89 -4.91 -17.05
C PHE A 289 -15.34 -5.15 -16.61
N LYS A 290 -15.71 -4.68 -15.42
CA LYS A 290 -17.03 -4.96 -14.82
C LYS A 290 -18.23 -4.44 -15.62
N ASP A 291 -18.00 -3.53 -16.55
CA ASP A 291 -18.99 -2.89 -17.41
C ASP A 291 -19.04 -3.48 -18.84
N ARG A 292 -18.25 -4.53 -19.11
CA ARG A 292 -18.30 -5.30 -20.36
C ARG A 292 -19.00 -6.64 -20.15
N VAL A 293 -19.62 -7.15 -21.21
CA VAL A 293 -20.28 -8.47 -21.22
C VAL A 293 -19.39 -9.44 -22.00
N TYR A 294 -19.18 -10.61 -21.42
CA TYR A 294 -18.26 -11.62 -21.93
C TYR A 294 -18.99 -12.93 -22.19
N ASN A 295 -18.68 -13.57 -23.32
CA ASN A 295 -19.13 -14.92 -23.62
C ASN A 295 -18.02 -15.94 -23.34
N PHE A 296 -18.42 -17.09 -22.80
CA PHE A 296 -17.51 -18.19 -22.51
C PHE A 296 -17.90 -19.42 -23.30
N SER A 297 -16.92 -20.08 -23.91
CA SER A 297 -17.09 -21.43 -24.45
C SER A 297 -16.02 -22.34 -23.86
N ILE A 298 -16.36 -23.59 -23.61
CA ILE A 298 -15.45 -24.55 -22.98
C ILE A 298 -15.23 -25.70 -23.95
N ASP A 299 -13.98 -25.88 -24.37
CA ASP A 299 -13.55 -27.07 -25.12
C ASP A 299 -12.94 -28.07 -24.14
N ILE A 300 -13.69 -29.12 -23.84
CA ILE A 300 -13.24 -30.17 -22.93
C ILE A 300 -12.52 -31.26 -23.73
N PHE A 301 -11.28 -31.58 -23.36
CA PHE A 301 -10.54 -32.64 -24.04
C PHE A 301 -11.24 -34.00 -23.85
N ASN A 302 -11.41 -34.73 -24.96
CA ASN A 302 -11.93 -36.11 -24.98
C ASN A 302 -13.37 -36.30 -24.45
N ILE A 303 -14.25 -35.29 -24.54
CA ILE A 303 -15.69 -35.46 -24.26
C ILE A 303 -16.50 -35.10 -25.52
N THR A 304 -17.33 -36.03 -25.98
CA THR A 304 -18.18 -35.87 -27.17
C THR A 304 -19.62 -35.48 -26.87
N ASN A 305 -20.10 -35.65 -25.63
CA ASN A 305 -21.41 -35.22 -25.15
C ASN A 305 -21.31 -34.84 -23.67
N ALA A 306 -21.40 -33.56 -23.35
CA ALA A 306 -21.53 -33.07 -21.98
C ALA A 306 -22.74 -32.14 -21.92
N ASP A 307 -23.63 -32.36 -20.97
CA ASP A 307 -24.62 -31.35 -20.61
C ASP A 307 -23.91 -30.25 -19.83
N PHE A 308 -23.98 -29.00 -20.32
CA PHE A 308 -23.47 -27.84 -19.61
C PHE A 308 -24.54 -27.32 -18.66
N ASN A 309 -24.22 -27.23 -17.38
CA ASN A 309 -25.11 -26.63 -16.39
C ASN A 309 -24.30 -25.82 -15.37
N VAL A 310 -24.76 -24.61 -15.07
CA VAL A 310 -24.20 -23.78 -14.00
C VAL A 310 -24.92 -24.15 -12.71
N THR A 311 -24.32 -25.05 -11.93
CA THR A 311 -25.01 -25.73 -10.82
C THR A 311 -24.82 -25.08 -9.45
N LEU A 312 -23.75 -24.31 -9.25
CA LEU A 312 -23.40 -23.75 -7.93
C LEU A 312 -22.87 -22.31 -8.06
N LEU A 313 -23.53 -21.40 -7.34
CA LEU A 313 -23.05 -20.04 -7.10
C LEU A 313 -22.46 -20.03 -5.70
N SER A 314 -21.21 -19.61 -5.55
CA SER A 314 -20.65 -19.42 -4.22
C SER A 314 -19.77 -18.16 -4.22
N PRO A 315 -20.14 -17.12 -3.45
CA PRO A 315 -21.37 -17.00 -2.64
C PRO A 315 -22.63 -16.80 -3.50
N ASP A 316 -23.80 -17.23 -2.99
CA ASP A 316 -25.10 -16.99 -3.61
C ASP A 316 -25.33 -15.47 -3.79
N ASN A 317 -25.53 -15.01 -5.04
CA ASN A 317 -25.82 -13.63 -5.49
C ASN A 317 -24.70 -12.78 -6.12
N GLN A 318 -23.59 -13.35 -6.58
CA GLN A 318 -22.67 -12.59 -7.45
C GLN A 318 -22.80 -12.96 -8.94
N TRP A 319 -22.88 -11.90 -9.75
CA TRP A 319 -22.73 -11.82 -11.22
C TRP A 319 -23.32 -12.97 -12.03
N ARG A 320 -24.52 -12.75 -12.57
CA ARG A 320 -24.99 -13.50 -13.74
C ARG A 320 -24.24 -12.95 -14.96
N PRO A 321 -23.51 -13.77 -15.73
CA PRO A 321 -23.39 -13.51 -17.15
C PRO A 321 -24.81 -13.59 -17.72
N THR A 322 -25.33 -12.46 -18.20
CA THR A 322 -26.55 -12.41 -19.03
C THR A 322 -26.22 -12.77 -20.46
#